data_AF-K1MN57-F1
#
_entry.id   AF-K1MN57-F1
#
_cell.length_a   1.000
_cell.length_b   1.000
_cell.length_c   1.000
_cell.angle_alpha   90.00
_cell.angle_beta   90.00
_cell.angle_gamma   90.00
#
_symmetry.space_group_name_H-M   'P 1'
#
loop_
_entity.id
_entity.type
_entity.pdbx_description
1 polymer ?
#
loop_
_entity_poly.entity_id
_entity_poly.type
_entity_poly.pdbx_seq_one_letter_code
_entity_poly.pdbx_strand_id
1 'polypeptide(L)'
;MSESLVDLQKYLLEIEEKVNDLLLKKRQLQTENQRLAEAYTDLEKKYDEERKRYQILAEREKETKLHAAISGNPEHNRLMKHHINRLIKEIDYCIAELQNTGL
;
A
#
# COMPACT_ATOMS: atom_id res chain seq x y z
N MET A 1 -21.39 39.81 -59.54
CA MET A 1 -21.89 38.51 -59.00
C MET A 1 -20.78 37.50 -58.68
N SER A 2 -19.59 37.58 -59.31
CA SER A 2 -18.48 36.65 -59.03
C SER A 2 -17.80 36.88 -57.67
N GLU A 3 -17.67 38.13 -57.24
CA GLU A 3 -16.95 38.53 -56.01
C GLU A 3 -17.59 37.93 -54.74
N SER A 4 -18.93 37.93 -54.68
CA SER A 4 -19.70 37.37 -53.55
C SER A 4 -19.56 35.86 -53.40
N LEU A 5 -19.33 35.11 -54.49
CA LEU A 5 -19.13 33.66 -54.44
C LEU A 5 -17.73 33.31 -53.92
N VAL A 6 -16.73 34.12 -54.27
CA VAL A 6 -15.34 33.96 -53.80
C VAL A 6 -15.25 34.20 -52.30
N ASP A 7 -15.92 35.24 -51.80
CA ASP A 7 -15.99 35.52 -50.36
C ASP A 7 -16.66 34.38 -49.59
N LEU A 8 -17.76 33.82 -50.12
CA LEU A 8 -18.45 32.69 -49.51
C LEU A 8 -17.56 31.43 -49.45
N GLN A 9 -16.82 31.15 -50.53
CA GLN A 9 -15.84 30.05 -50.55
C GLN A 9 -14.74 30.26 -49.51
N LYS A 10 -14.23 31.48 -49.36
CA LYS A 10 -13.22 31.80 -48.35
C LYS A 10 -13.75 31.55 -46.94
N TYR A 11 -14.96 32.02 -46.63
CA TYR A 11 -15.58 31.78 -45.31
C TYR A 11 -15.78 30.28 -45.03
N LEU A 12 -16.20 29.50 -46.02
CA LEU A 12 -16.36 28.05 -45.87
C LEU A 12 -15.02 27.38 -45.56
N LEU A 13 -13.95 27.74 -46.27
CA LEU A 13 -12.61 27.21 -46.01
C LEU A 13 -12.11 27.56 -44.60
N GLU A 14 -12.30 28.81 -44.15
CA GLU A 14 -11.91 29.23 -42.80
C GLU A 14 -12.69 28.48 -41.70
N ILE A 15 -13.97 28.19 -41.94
CA ILE A 15 -14.79 27.40 -41.01
C ILE A 15 -14.32 25.95 -41.00
N GLU A 16 -14.05 25.36 -42.17
CA GLU A 16 -13.58 23.99 -42.29
C GLU A 16 -12.24 23.79 -41.57
N GLU A 17 -11.30 24.73 -41.73
CA GLU A 17 -10.02 24.72 -41.02
C GLU A 17 -10.22 24.76 -39.49
N LYS A 18 -11.05 25.69 -39.00
CA LYS A 18 -11.35 25.80 -37.56
C LYS A 18 -12.03 24.54 -37.01
N VAL A 19 -12.94 23.93 -37.78
CA VAL A 19 -13.61 22.69 -37.37
C VAL A 19 -12.59 21.56 -37.28
N ASN A 20 -11.68 21.44 -38.26
CA ASN A 20 -10.64 20.43 -38.25
C ASN A 20 -9.68 20.59 -37.06
N ASP A 21 -9.28 21.82 -36.74
CA ASP A 21 -8.45 22.13 -35.57
C ASP A 21 -9.14 21.75 -34.25
N LEU A 22 -10.43 22.08 -34.13
CA LEU A 22 -11.22 21.73 -32.95
C LEU A 22 -11.37 20.22 -32.80
N LEU A 23 -11.57 19.48 -33.90
CA LEU A 23 -11.65 18.02 -33.89
C LEU A 23 -10.30 17.39 -33.50
N LEU A 24 -9.19 17.92 -34.01
CA LEU A 24 -7.86 17.46 -33.64
C LEU A 24 -7.60 17.68 -32.14
N LYS A 25 -7.88 18.90 -31.65
CA LYS A 25 -7.71 19.24 -30.23
C LYS A 25 -8.59 18.40 -29.32
N LYS A 26 -9.84 18.15 -29.74
CA LYS A 26 -10.75 17.23 -29.02
C LYS A 26 -10.15 15.84 -28.91
N ARG A 27 -9.62 15.27 -30.00
CA ARG A 27 -8.99 13.94 -29.98
C ARG A 27 -7.79 13.92 -29.05
N GLN A 28 -6.91 14.92 -29.12
CA GLN A 28 -5.75 15.04 -28.23
C GLN A 28 -6.17 15.11 -26.76
N LEU A 29 -7.17 15.92 -26.43
CA LEU A 29 -7.69 16.02 -25.07
C LEU A 29 -8.33 14.70 -24.59
N GLN A 30 -9.01 13.97 -25.46
CA GLN A 30 -9.57 12.66 -25.12
C GLN A 30 -8.46 11.64 -24.83
N THR A 31 -7.41 11.58 -25.66
CA THR A 31 -6.25 10.72 -25.43
C THR A 31 -5.54 11.06 -24.13
N GLU A 32 -5.30 12.34 -23.87
CA GLU A 32 -4.63 12.77 -22.64
C GLU A 32 -5.47 12.48 -21.40
N ASN A 33 -6.79 12.68 -21.46
CA ASN A 33 -7.69 12.36 -20.36
C ASN A 33 -7.68 10.85 -20.07
N GLN A 34 -7.71 10.00 -21.11
CA GLN A 34 -7.59 8.57 -20.92
C GLN A 34 -6.26 8.18 -20.25
N ARG A 35 -5.15 8.75 -20.72
CA ARG A 35 -3.81 8.54 -20.13
C ARG A 35 -3.76 8.95 -18.66
N LEU A 36 -4.34 10.10 -18.32
CA LEU A 36 -4.39 10.60 -16.95
C LEU A 36 -5.29 9.72 -16.06
N ALA A 37 -6.41 9.22 -16.57
CA ALA A 37 -7.28 8.32 -15.83
C ALA A 37 -6.57 7.00 -15.50
N GLU A 38 -5.86 6.42 -16.47
CA GLU A 38 -5.06 5.21 -16.27
C GLU A 38 -3.94 5.43 -15.22
N ALA A 39 -3.23 6.56 -15.32
CA ALA A 39 -2.19 6.92 -14.36
C ALA A 39 -2.75 7.15 -12.95
N TYR A 40 -3.93 7.77 -12.83
CA TYR A 40 -4.61 7.97 -11.56
C TYR A 40 -4.98 6.63 -10.91
N THR A 41 -5.57 5.71 -11.67
CA THR A 41 -5.93 4.38 -11.16
C THR A 41 -4.71 3.58 -10.72
N ASP A 42 -3.59 3.66 -11.44
CA ASP A 42 -2.34 2.99 -11.03
C ASP A 42 -1.77 3.60 -9.75
N LEU A 43 -1.81 4.93 -9.62
CA LEU A 43 -1.33 5.62 -8.43
C LEU A 43 -2.20 5.31 -7.20
N GLU A 44 -3.52 5.25 -7.37
CA GLU A 44 -4.47 4.89 -6.32
C GLU A 44 -4.20 3.48 -5.78
N LYS A 45 -3.95 2.51 -6.67
CA LYS A 45 -3.54 1.15 -6.27
C LYS A 45 -2.25 1.13 -5.45
N LYS A 46 -1.22 1.84 -5.93
CA LYS A 46 0.07 1.95 -5.22
C LYS A 46 -0.08 2.59 -3.85
N TYR A 47 -0.91 3.63 -3.76
CA TYR A 47 -1.20 4.29 -2.49
C TYR A 47 -1.87 3.35 -1.49
N ASP A 48 -2.89 2.59 -1.92
CA ASP A 48 -3.58 1.63 -1.06
C ASP A 48 -2.66 0.49 -0.60
N GLU A 49 -1.77 0.01 -1.45
CA GLU A 49 -0.75 -0.98 -1.08
C GLU A 49 0.21 -0.43 -0.03
N GLU A 50 0.74 0.78 -0.23
CA GLU A 50 1.67 1.39 0.70
C GLU A 50 1.00 1.72 2.04
N ARG A 51 -0.26 2.16 2.01
CA ARG A 51 -1.07 2.37 3.21
C ARG A 51 -1.26 1.07 4.01
N LYS A 52 -1.52 -0.06 3.35
CA LYS A 52 -1.61 -1.37 4.02
C LYS A 52 -0.27 -1.77 4.64
N ARG A 53 0.84 -1.58 3.93
CA ARG A 53 2.19 -1.85 4.45
C ARG A 53 2.49 -1.00 5.69
N TYR A 54 2.13 0.28 5.65
CA TYR A 54 2.28 1.17 6.79
C TYR A 54 1.50 0.69 8.01
N GLN A 55 0.24 0.25 7.84
CA GLN A 55 -0.56 -0.30 8.94
C GLN A 55 0.07 -1.55 9.55
N ILE A 56 0.56 -2.48 8.72
CA ILE A 56 1.26 -3.69 9.19
C ILE A 56 2.52 -3.30 9.95
N LEU A 57 3.29 -2.34 9.45
CA LEU A 57 4.52 -1.88 10.09
C LEU A 57 4.24 -1.19 11.43
N ALA A 58 3.19 -0.37 11.51
CA ALA A 58 2.77 0.28 12.74
C ALA A 58 2.36 -0.73 13.81
N GLU A 59 1.64 -1.80 13.43
CA GLU A 59 1.27 -2.85 14.38
C GLU A 59 2.50 -3.64 14.87
N ARG A 60 3.44 -3.95 13.97
CA ARG A 60 4.72 -4.59 14.34
C ARG A 60 5.57 -3.71 15.26
N GLU A 61 5.56 -2.39 15.04
CA GLU A 61 6.28 -1.44 15.89
C GLU A 61 5.69 -1.43 17.30
N LYS A 62 4.37 -1.44 17.41
CA LYS A 62 3.65 -1.56 18.68
C LYS A 62 3.95 -2.88 19.39
N GLU A 63 3.93 -4.00 18.68
CA GLU A 63 4.30 -5.32 19.19
C GLU A 63 5.74 -5.32 19.71
N THR A 64 6.68 -4.76 18.94
CA THR A 64 8.08 -4.65 19.33
C THR A 64 8.26 -3.80 20.59
N LYS A 65 7.58 -2.64 20.68
CA LYS A 65 7.59 -1.80 21.89
C LYS A 65 7.01 -2.53 23.10
N LEU A 66 5.94 -3.29 22.92
CA LEU A 66 5.35 -4.10 23.97
C LEU A 66 6.34 -5.14 24.47
N HIS A 67 6.99 -5.89 23.57
CA HIS A 67 8.04 -6.84 23.92
C HIS A 67 9.22 -6.17 24.62
N ALA A 68 9.65 -4.99 24.16
CA ALA A 68 10.71 -4.22 24.80
C ALA A 68 10.32 -3.74 26.20
N ALA A 69 9.06 -3.33 26.44
CA ALA A 69 8.57 -2.95 27.76
C ALA A 69 8.46 -4.15 28.72
N ILE A 70 8.00 -5.30 28.20
CA ILE A 70 7.90 -6.55 28.96
C ILE A 70 9.30 -7.11 29.30
N SER A 71 10.20 -7.16 28.32
CA SER A 71 11.57 -7.67 28.46
C SER A 71 12.51 -6.68 29.16
N GLY A 72 12.24 -5.38 29.06
CA GLY A 72 12.98 -4.32 29.75
C GLY A 72 12.59 -4.16 31.21
N ASN A 73 11.51 -4.80 31.68
CA ASN A 73 11.10 -4.75 33.08
C ASN A 73 11.91 -5.79 33.90
N PRO A 74 12.83 -5.36 34.79
CA PRO A 74 13.66 -6.28 35.57
C PRO A 74 12.83 -7.21 36.47
N GLU A 75 11.67 -6.75 36.95
CA GLU A 75 10.75 -7.58 37.75
C GLU A 75 10.08 -8.66 36.89
N HIS A 76 9.72 -8.36 35.64
CA HIS A 76 9.14 -9.35 34.74
C HIS A 76 10.18 -10.38 34.27
N ASN A 77 11.41 -9.95 34.00
CA ASN A 77 12.54 -10.86 33.74
C ASN A 77 12.82 -11.77 34.92
N ARG A 78 12.74 -11.25 36.15
CA ARG A 78 12.89 -12.04 37.36
C ARG A 78 11.77 -13.06 37.52
N LEU A 79 10.52 -12.67 37.29
CA LEU A 79 9.37 -13.58 37.30
C LEU A 79 9.50 -14.69 36.24
N MET A 80 9.88 -14.35 35.01
CA MET A 80 10.10 -15.34 33.95
C MET A 80 11.27 -16.27 34.25
N LYS A 81 12.39 -15.77 34.79
CA LYS A 81 13.50 -16.61 35.27
C LYS A 81 13.04 -17.58 36.36
N HIS A 82 12.23 -17.12 37.32
CA HIS A 82 11.67 -17.99 38.36
C HIS A 82 10.73 -19.05 37.78
N HIS A 83 9.89 -18.68 36.81
CA HIS A 83 8.99 -19.62 36.14
C HIS A 83 9.76 -20.68 35.35
N ILE A 84 10.77 -20.29 34.58
CA ILE A 84 11.66 -21.21 33.85
C ILE A 84 12.36 -22.17 34.82
N ASN A 85 12.92 -21.65 35.92
CA ASN A 85 13.58 -22.50 36.93
C ASN A 85 12.62 -23.50 37.57
N ARG A 86 11.33 -23.14 37.72
CA ARG A 86 10.31 -24.05 38.22
C ARG A 86 10.00 -25.16 37.21
N LEU A 87 9.83 -24.81 35.93
CA LEU A 87 9.61 -25.78 34.86
C LEU A 87 10.78 -26.76 34.73
N ILE A 88 12.02 -26.28 34.83
CA ILE A 88 13.22 -27.15 34.83
C ILE A 88 13.14 -28.15 35.98
N LYS A 89 12.82 -27.70 37.20
CA LYS A 89 12.68 -28.61 38.35
C LYS A 89 11.55 -29.62 38.20
N GLU A 90 10.43 -29.22 37.59
CA GLU A 90 9.32 -30.13 37.30
C GLU A 90 9.75 -31.18 36.26
N ILE A 91 10.50 -30.79 35.23
CA ILE A 91 11.09 -31.71 34.25
C ILE A 91 12.10 -32.65 34.92
N ASP A 92 13.01 -32.13 35.74
CA ASP A 92 13.99 -32.93 36.49
C ASP A 92 13.28 -33.93 37.42
N TYR A 93 12.21 -33.50 38.08
CA TYR A 93 11.37 -34.37 38.90
C TYR A 93 10.72 -35.48 38.07
N CYS A 94 10.13 -35.15 36.93
CA CYS A 94 9.55 -36.13 36.02
C CYS A 94 10.60 -37.10 35.45
N ILE A 95 11.80 -36.62 35.09
CA ILE A 95 12.91 -37.47 34.64
C ILE A 95 13.35 -38.41 35.77
N ALA A 96 13.47 -37.90 37.00
CA ALA A 96 13.84 -38.71 38.16
C ALA A 96 12.75 -39.74 38.50
N GLU A 97 11.46 -39.40 38.38
CA GLU A 97 10.38 -40.36 38.52
C GLU A 97 10.48 -41.45 37.46
N LEU A 98 10.65 -41.08 36.17
CA LEU A 98 10.82 -42.04 35.08
C LEU A 98 12.00 -43.00 35.32
N GLN A 99 13.14 -42.48 35.78
CA GLN A 99 14.33 -43.28 36.11
C GLN A 99 14.13 -44.20 37.33
N ASN A 100 13.34 -43.77 38.32
CA ASN A 100 13.06 -44.57 39.52
C ASN A 100 11.91 -45.58 39.33
N THR A 101 10.99 -45.34 38.39
CA THR A 101 9.90 -46.28 38.06
C THR A 101 10.34 -47.43 37.14
N GLY A 102 11.62 -47.50 36.76
CA GLY A 102 12.20 -48.67 36.12
C GLY A 102 11.52 -49.10 34.83
N LEU A 103 11.57 -48.25 33.81
CA LEU A 103 11.65 -48.69 32.42
C LEU A 103 13.12 -48.76 32.00
#